data_AF-A0A061RG61-F1
#
_entry.id   AF-A0A061RG61-F1
#
_cell.length_a   1.000
_cell.length_b   1.000
_cell.length_c   1.000
_cell.angle_alpha   90.00
_cell.angle_beta   90.00
_cell.angle_gamma   90.00
#
_symmetry.space_group_name_H-M   'P 1'
#
loop_
_entity.id
_entity.type
_entity.pdbx_description
1 polymer ?
#
loop_
_entity_poly.entity_id
_entity_poly.type
_entity_poly.pdbx_seq_one_letter_code
_entity_poly.pdbx_strand_id
1 'polypeptide(L)'
;MSVVHGIGPDSCNAARAIGYRQALDLVCSGRLSQADDDEAIELLRATTAEMQTASRRLVTRQLTWFRDNELFKWVEADTGGEQVVETILAELAKPRHEGGSGDYGRLTRKEQQQIKRYVPEFKILNCRDLCLRVLDSIR
;
A
#
# COMPACT_ATOMS: atom_id res chain seq x y z
N MET A 1 17.48 -12.10 -32.70
CA MET A 1 16.88 -11.04 -31.85
C MET A 1 16.37 -11.72 -30.60
N SER A 2 16.94 -11.42 -29.43
CA SER A 2 16.45 -11.98 -28.17
C SER A 2 15.12 -11.33 -27.82
N VAL A 3 14.03 -12.09 -27.86
CA VAL A 3 12.71 -11.63 -27.38
C VAL A 3 12.86 -11.45 -25.88
N VAL A 4 12.91 -10.20 -25.42
CA VAL A 4 12.84 -9.88 -24.00
C VAL A 4 11.49 -10.40 -23.51
N HIS A 5 11.50 -11.52 -22.79
CA HIS A 5 10.30 -12.00 -22.12
C HIS A 5 9.97 -11.00 -21.01
N GLY A 6 8.76 -10.44 -21.06
CA GLY A 6 8.24 -9.61 -19.99
C GLY A 6 8.19 -10.36 -18.66
N ILE A 7 8.07 -9.62 -17.57
CA ILE A 7 7.92 -10.20 -16.23
C ILE A 7 6.45 -10.59 -16.05
N GLY A 8 6.19 -11.89 -15.90
CA GLY A 8 4.85 -12.39 -15.58
C GLY A 8 4.52 -12.25 -14.09
N PRO A 9 3.25 -12.41 -13.70
CA PRO A 9 2.87 -12.44 -12.30
C PRO A 9 3.61 -13.58 -11.58
N ASP A 10 3.99 -13.33 -10.33
CA ASP A 10 4.69 -14.26 -9.43
C ASP A 10 6.05 -14.84 -9.90
N SER A 11 6.58 -14.39 -11.05
CA SER A 11 7.80 -14.92 -11.66
C SER A 11 9.08 -14.58 -10.87
N CYS A 12 9.06 -13.52 -10.07
CA CYS A 12 10.15 -13.12 -9.18
C CYS A 12 9.63 -12.35 -7.96
N ASN A 13 10.51 -12.03 -7.00
CA ASN A 13 10.11 -11.30 -5.78
C ASN A 13 9.51 -9.92 -6.09
N ALA A 14 10.03 -9.21 -7.10
CA ALA A 14 9.47 -7.92 -7.52
C ALA A 14 8.05 -8.09 -8.08
N ALA A 15 7.80 -9.12 -8.88
CA ALA A 15 6.48 -9.42 -9.44
C ALA A 15 5.45 -9.85 -8.39
N ARG A 16 5.89 -10.38 -7.24
CA ARG A 16 5.03 -10.76 -6.10
C ARG A 16 4.66 -9.59 -5.18
N ALA A 17 5.31 -8.44 -5.35
CA ALA A 17 5.07 -7.29 -4.49
C ALA A 17 3.62 -6.81 -4.62
N ILE A 18 3.04 -6.36 -3.51
CA ILE A 18 1.69 -5.76 -3.49
C ILE A 18 1.67 -4.56 -4.45
N GLY A 19 0.62 -4.46 -5.26
CA GLY A 19 0.51 -3.49 -6.34
C GLY A 19 0.95 -4.11 -7.67
N TYR A 20 2.20 -4.59 -7.73
CA TYR A 20 2.74 -5.21 -8.94
C TYR A 20 2.03 -6.49 -9.31
N ARG A 21 1.82 -7.41 -8.35
CA ARG A 21 1.15 -8.68 -8.65
C ARG A 21 -0.25 -8.47 -9.23
N GLN A 22 -1.07 -7.64 -8.57
CA GLN A 22 -2.43 -7.34 -9.04
C GLN A 22 -2.43 -6.66 -10.42
N ALA A 23 -1.50 -5.74 -10.66
CA ALA A 23 -1.38 -5.06 -11.96
C ALA A 23 -0.97 -6.04 -13.07
N LEU A 24 0.03 -6.88 -12.80
CA LEU A 24 0.49 -7.90 -13.74
C LEU A 24 -0.60 -8.94 -14.02
N ASP A 25 -1.32 -9.40 -12.99
CA ASP A 25 -2.47 -10.30 -13.16
C ASP A 25 -3.52 -9.68 -14.10
N LEU A 26 -3.86 -8.40 -13.91
CA LEU A 26 -4.82 -7.70 -14.76
C LEU A 26 -4.34 -7.61 -16.22
N VAL A 27 -3.12 -7.12 -16.45
CA VAL A 27 -2.55 -6.92 -17.80
C VAL A 27 -2.34 -8.27 -18.51
N CYS A 28 -1.76 -9.26 -17.83
CA CYS A 28 -1.49 -10.57 -18.42
C CYS A 28 -2.75 -11.42 -18.63
N SER A 29 -3.85 -11.14 -17.93
CA SER A 29 -5.11 -11.87 -18.13
C SER A 29 -5.78 -11.60 -19.48
N GLY A 30 -5.40 -10.51 -20.19
CA GLY A 30 -6.04 -10.08 -21.43
C GLY A 30 -7.46 -9.53 -21.25
N ARG A 31 -7.99 -9.47 -20.02
CA ARG A 31 -9.35 -9.02 -19.72
C ARG A 31 -9.61 -7.58 -20.16
N LEU A 32 -8.61 -6.70 -20.02
CA LEU A 32 -8.73 -5.30 -20.45
C LEU A 32 -8.90 -5.14 -21.96
N SER A 33 -8.30 -6.01 -22.76
CA SER A 33 -8.38 -5.98 -24.23
C SER A 33 -9.68 -6.58 -24.77
N GLN A 34 -10.39 -7.37 -23.96
CA GLN A 34 -11.69 -7.96 -24.31
C GLN A 34 -12.88 -7.17 -23.79
N ALA A 35 -12.68 -6.40 -22.72
CA ALA A 35 -13.69 -5.56 -22.10
C ALA A 35 -13.95 -4.29 -22.93
N ASP A 36 -15.21 -3.85 -22.96
CA ASP A 36 -15.53 -2.48 -23.38
C ASP A 36 -14.98 -1.44 -22.38
N ASP A 37 -15.11 -0.15 -22.70
CA ASP A 37 -14.57 0.92 -21.86
C ASP A 37 -15.12 0.92 -20.44
N ASP A 38 -16.42 0.70 -20.28
CA ASP A 38 -17.05 0.80 -18.97
C ASP A 38 -16.71 -0.44 -18.12
N GLU A 39 -16.69 -1.63 -18.72
CA GLU A 39 -16.21 -2.85 -18.07
C GLU A 39 -14.73 -2.72 -17.67
N ALA A 40 -13.87 -2.18 -18.54
CA ALA A 40 -12.45 -2.01 -18.22
C ALA A 40 -12.18 -0.98 -17.12
N ILE A 41 -12.99 0.08 -17.03
CA ILE A 41 -12.95 1.02 -15.91
C ILE A 41 -13.28 0.29 -14.61
N GLU A 42 -14.29 -0.56 -14.59
CA GLU A 42 -14.65 -1.34 -13.40
C GLU A 42 -13.57 -2.37 -13.04
N LEU A 43 -12.93 -3.01 -14.02
CA LEU A 43 -11.76 -3.86 -13.79
C LEU A 43 -10.61 -3.10 -13.12
N LEU A 44 -10.31 -1.87 -13.56
CA LEU A 44 -9.31 -1.01 -12.94
C LEU A 44 -9.68 -0.66 -11.49
N ARG A 45 -10.94 -0.30 -11.23
CA ARG A 45 -11.42 0.00 -9.87
C ARG A 45 -11.31 -1.21 -8.95
N ALA A 46 -11.77 -2.37 -9.41
CA ALA A 46 -11.72 -3.62 -8.66
C ALA A 46 -10.27 -4.00 -8.32
N THR A 47 -9.39 -3.97 -9.30
CA THR A 47 -7.95 -4.25 -9.11
C THR A 47 -7.33 -3.28 -8.10
N THR A 48 -7.67 -2.00 -8.18
CA THR A 48 -7.17 -1.00 -7.23
C THR A 48 -7.70 -1.23 -5.81
N ALA A 49 -8.97 -1.62 -5.66
CA ALA A 49 -9.53 -1.99 -4.37
C ALA A 49 -8.85 -3.22 -3.75
N GLU A 50 -8.43 -4.19 -4.58
CA GLU A 50 -7.64 -5.34 -4.15
C GLU A 50 -6.24 -4.94 -3.70
N MET A 51 -5.55 -4.06 -4.45
CA MET A 51 -4.24 -3.51 -4.05
C MET A 51 -4.34 -2.84 -2.69
N GLN A 52 -5.35 -2.00 -2.47
CA GLN A 52 -5.55 -1.30 -1.20
C GLN A 52 -5.86 -2.25 -0.04
N THR A 53 -6.65 -3.28 -0.29
CA THR A 53 -6.94 -4.31 0.71
C THR A 53 -5.68 -5.06 1.10
N ALA A 54 -4.85 -5.43 0.13
CA ALA A 54 -3.55 -6.05 0.40
C ALA A 54 -2.62 -5.12 1.17
N SER A 55 -2.53 -3.83 0.80
CA SER A 55 -1.73 -2.82 1.50
C SER A 55 -2.18 -2.63 2.95
N ARG A 56 -3.50 -2.51 3.22
CA ARG A 56 -4.02 -2.40 4.59
C ARG A 56 -3.68 -3.63 5.44
N ARG A 57 -3.77 -4.83 4.87
CA ARG A 57 -3.40 -6.08 5.54
C ARG A 57 -1.89 -6.11 5.83
N LEU A 58 -1.05 -5.68 4.89
CA LEU A 58 0.39 -5.57 5.10
C LEU A 58 0.71 -4.60 6.25
N VAL A 59 0.18 -3.38 6.20
CA VAL A 59 0.41 -2.36 7.24
C VAL A 59 -0.07 -2.86 8.60
N THR A 60 -1.25 -3.49 8.66
CA THR A 60 -1.75 -4.07 9.92
C THR A 60 -0.78 -5.12 10.48
N ARG A 61 -0.26 -6.01 9.62
CA ARG A 61 0.71 -7.03 10.02
C ARG A 61 2.02 -6.40 10.47
N GLN A 62 2.53 -5.39 9.75
CA GLN A 62 3.74 -4.66 10.13
C GLN A 62 3.58 -3.99 11.49
N LEU A 63 2.48 -3.25 11.70
CA LEU A 63 2.19 -2.63 12.99
C LEU A 63 2.10 -3.66 14.12
N THR A 64 1.44 -4.80 13.89
CA THR A 64 1.39 -5.90 14.86
C THR A 64 2.79 -6.47 15.15
N TRP A 65 3.65 -6.60 14.14
CA TRP A 65 4.98 -7.19 14.29
C TRP A 65 5.93 -6.28 15.08
N PHE A 66 5.83 -4.96 14.89
CA PHE A 66 6.62 -3.97 15.61
C PHE A 66 6.05 -3.62 17.00
N ARG A 67 4.78 -3.96 17.28
CA ARG A 67 4.11 -3.60 18.53
C ARG A 67 4.70 -4.39 19.70
N ASP A 68 4.80 -3.73 20.85
CA ASP A 68 5.27 -4.29 22.12
C ASP A 68 6.68 -4.91 22.05
N ASN A 69 7.45 -4.59 21.00
CA ASN A 69 8.83 -5.03 20.86
C ASN A 69 9.78 -3.94 21.35
N GLU A 70 10.53 -4.26 22.41
CA GLU A 70 11.46 -3.35 23.10
C GLU A 70 12.64 -2.88 22.25
N LEU A 71 12.87 -3.50 21.08
CA LEU A 71 13.90 -3.06 20.13
C LEU A 71 13.49 -1.81 19.33
N PHE A 72 12.21 -1.44 19.35
CA PHE A 72 11.69 -0.34 18.52
C PHE A 72 11.14 0.79 19.37
N LYS A 73 11.57 2.03 19.07
CA LYS A 73 10.91 3.25 19.54
C LYS A 73 9.79 3.64 18.59
N TRP A 74 8.59 3.82 19.11
CA TRP A 74 7.48 4.37 18.33
C TRP A 74 7.53 5.89 18.34
N VAL A 75 7.29 6.49 17.17
CA VAL A 75 7.26 7.95 16.96
C VAL A 75 5.97 8.33 16.26
N GLU A 76 5.37 9.46 16.65
CA GLU A 76 4.19 10.01 15.99
C GLU A 76 4.58 10.67 14.67
N ALA A 77 4.02 10.19 13.57
CA ALA A 77 4.39 10.64 12.23
C ALA A 77 3.86 12.05 11.88
N ASP A 78 2.88 12.56 12.62
CA ASP A 78 2.24 13.86 12.41
C ASP A 78 2.89 15.03 13.16
N THR A 79 3.88 14.74 14.02
CA THR A 79 4.63 15.74 14.80
C THR A 79 5.62 16.58 13.96
N GLY A 80 5.80 16.23 12.68
CA GLY A 80 6.68 16.94 11.76
C GLY A 80 8.14 16.43 11.80
N GLY A 81 8.86 16.63 10.70
CA GLY A 81 10.17 16.00 10.49
C GLY A 81 11.24 16.42 11.50
N GLU A 82 11.27 17.68 11.90
CA GLU A 82 12.24 18.19 12.89
C GLU A 82 12.06 17.52 14.26
N GLN A 83 10.81 17.43 14.73
CA GLN A 83 10.49 16.79 16.01
C GLN A 83 10.79 15.29 16.01
N VAL A 84 10.58 14.61 14.88
CA VAL A 84 10.99 13.20 14.71
C VAL A 84 12.52 13.06 14.82
N VAL A 85 13.28 13.96 14.17
CA VAL A 85 14.75 13.92 14.23
C VAL A 85 15.25 14.20 15.65
N GLU A 86 14.70 15.19 16.34
CA GLU A 86 15.03 15.47 17.75
C GLU A 86 14.77 14.25 18.64
N THR A 87 13.64 13.57 18.44
CA THR A 87 13.31 12.34 19.17
C THR A 87 14.34 11.24 18.93
N ILE A 88 14.77 11.05 17.67
CA ILE A 88 15.79 10.06 17.31
C ILE A 88 17.13 10.40 17.95
N LEU A 89 17.57 11.66 17.87
CA LEU A 89 18.84 12.11 18.46
C LEU A 89 18.84 11.97 19.98
N ALA A 90 17.75 12.33 20.66
CA ALA A 90 17.60 12.18 22.10
C ALA A 90 17.65 10.70 22.53
N GLU A 91 17.06 9.79 21.76
CA GLU A 91 17.12 8.35 22.04
C GLU A 91 18.52 7.78 21.84
N LEU A 92 19.23 8.19 20.78
CA LEU A 92 20.61 7.76 20.51
C LEU A 92 21.61 8.25 21.58
N ALA A 93 21.35 9.38 22.22
CA ALA A 93 22.19 9.91 23.29
C ALA A 93 22.07 9.12 24.61
N LYS A 94 21.06 8.26 24.76
CA LYS A 94 20.87 7.48 25.99
C LYS A 94 21.91 6.36 26.08
N PRO A 95 22.40 6.04 27.30
CA PRO A 95 23.32 4.93 27.50
C PRO A 95 22.67 3.56 27.24
N ARG A 96 21.33 3.49 27.26
CA ARG A 96 20.54 2.30 26.96
C ARG A 96 19.24 2.69 26.28
N HIS A 97 18.86 1.92 25.27
CA HIS A 97 17.58 2.07 24.58
C HIS A 97 16.42 1.63 25.47
N GLU A 98 15.36 2.43 25.47
CA GLU A 98 14.07 2.12 26.09
C GLU A 98 12.97 2.21 25.02
N GLY A 99 12.76 1.08 24.34
CA GLY A 99 11.76 0.91 23.30
C GLY A 99 10.44 0.38 23.81
N GLY A 100 9.71 -0.25 22.91
CA GLY A 100 8.33 -0.66 23.11
C GLY A 100 7.35 0.39 22.59
N SER A 101 6.13 -0.06 22.33
CA SER A 101 5.08 0.82 21.82
C SER A 101 4.40 1.63 22.91
N GLY A 102 4.47 1.26 24.19
CA GLY A 102 3.61 1.86 25.22
C GLY A 102 2.14 1.84 24.77
N ASP A 103 1.49 3.01 24.78
CA ASP A 103 0.14 3.20 24.26
C ASP A 103 0.09 3.46 22.74
N TYR A 104 1.24 3.69 22.09
CA TYR A 104 1.32 3.91 20.65
C TYR A 104 0.92 2.66 19.84
N GLY A 105 0.33 2.89 18.67
CA GLY A 105 -0.09 1.80 17.78
C GLY A 105 -1.27 0.97 18.30
N ARG A 106 -1.86 1.31 19.46
CA ARG A 106 -3.10 0.72 19.97
C ARG A 106 -4.29 1.52 19.49
N LEU A 107 -4.87 1.06 18.38
CA LEU A 107 -6.09 1.66 17.85
C LEU A 107 -7.28 1.35 18.76
N THR A 108 -8.01 2.38 19.15
CA THR A 108 -9.34 2.26 19.75
C THR A 108 -10.29 1.52 18.81
N ARG A 109 -11.39 0.98 19.34
CA ARG A 109 -12.44 0.34 18.51
C ARG A 109 -12.94 1.28 17.41
N LYS A 110 -13.06 2.58 17.70
CA LYS A 110 -13.50 3.60 16.73
C LYS A 110 -12.48 3.74 15.58
N GLU A 111 -11.19 3.86 15.89
CA GLU A 111 -10.14 3.98 14.88
C GLU A 111 -10.00 2.71 14.04
N GLN A 112 -10.08 1.53 14.65
CA GLN A 112 -10.11 0.26 13.91
C GLN A 112 -11.28 0.20 12.93
N GLN A 113 -12.44 0.72 13.33
CA GLN A 113 -13.60 0.79 12.46
C GLN A 113 -13.45 1.85 11.36
N GLN A 114 -12.79 2.98 11.64
CA GLN A 114 -12.47 4.00 10.64
C GLN A 114 -11.50 3.46 9.59
N ILE A 115 -10.45 2.71 9.98
CA ILE A 115 -9.52 2.09 9.02
C ILE A 115 -10.25 1.07 8.12
N LYS A 116 -11.18 0.30 8.68
CA LYS A 116 -12.00 -0.64 7.89
C LYS A 116 -12.96 0.06 6.93
N ARG A 117 -13.47 1.24 7.31
CA ARG A 117 -14.40 2.05 6.51
C ARG A 117 -13.70 3.05 5.59
N TYR A 118 -12.38 3.21 5.72
CA TYR A 118 -11.63 4.16 4.91
C TYR A 118 -11.67 3.72 3.44
N VAL A 119 -12.46 4.47 2.66
CA VAL A 119 -12.48 4.40 1.21
C VAL A 119 -11.60 5.54 0.72
N PRO A 120 -10.42 5.25 0.15
CA PRO A 120 -9.58 6.28 -0.42
C PRO A 120 -10.28 6.95 -1.60
N GLU A 121 -10.13 8.26 -1.70
CA GLU A 121 -10.71 9.04 -2.78
C GLU A 121 -9.86 8.86 -4.06
N PHE A 122 -10.45 8.20 -5.06
CA PHE A 122 -9.79 7.98 -6.33
C PHE A 122 -9.84 9.21 -7.23
N LYS A 123 -8.84 10.09 -7.14
CA LYS A 123 -8.78 11.28 -8.01
C LYS A 123 -8.74 10.91 -9.51
N ILE A 124 -7.96 9.90 -9.88
CA ILE A 124 -7.83 9.44 -11.27
C ILE A 124 -9.02 8.56 -11.65
N LEU A 125 -9.33 7.53 -10.84
CA LEU A 125 -10.34 6.55 -11.25
C LEU A 125 -11.76 7.11 -11.20
N ASN A 126 -12.04 8.22 -10.50
CA ASN A 126 -13.37 8.83 -10.51
C ASN A 126 -13.65 9.74 -11.72
N CYS A 127 -12.66 10.01 -12.56
CA CYS A 127 -12.84 10.78 -13.78
C CYS A 127 -12.74 9.87 -15.00
N ARG A 128 -13.83 9.74 -15.76
CA ARG A 128 -13.91 8.86 -16.92
C ARG A 128 -12.80 9.13 -17.94
N ASP A 129 -12.57 10.40 -18.28
CA ASP A 129 -11.53 10.78 -19.25
C ASP A 129 -10.13 10.43 -18.76
N LEU A 130 -9.86 10.54 -17.45
CA LEU A 130 -8.59 10.12 -16.88
C LEU A 130 -8.43 8.59 -16.96
N CYS A 131 -9.48 7.83 -16.70
CA CYS A 131 -9.46 6.38 -16.84
C CYS A 131 -9.22 5.93 -18.27
N LEU A 132 -9.88 6.54 -19.26
CA LEU A 132 -9.67 6.21 -20.66
C LEU A 132 -8.21 6.42 -21.07
N ARG A 133 -7.59 7.53 -20.67
CA ARG A 133 -6.17 7.77 -20.93
C ARG A 133 -5.25 6.71 -20.33
N VAL A 134 -5.60 6.19 -19.15
CA VAL A 134 -4.87 5.07 -18.54
C VAL A 134 -5.09 3.80 -19.37
N LEU A 135 -6.34 3.49 -19.74
CA LEU A 135 -6.68 2.31 -20.55
C LEU A 135 -5.95 2.32 -21.89
N ASP A 136 -5.90 3.45 -22.58
CA ASP A 136 -5.16 3.61 -23.85
C ASP A 136 -3.66 3.30 -23.71
N SER A 137 -3.09 3.44 -22.51
CA SER A 137 -1.66 3.17 -22.26
C SER A 137 -1.35 1.72 -21.90
N ILE A 138 -2.34 0.93 -21.50
CA ILE A 138 -2.17 -0.42 -20.95
C ILE A 138 -2.92 -1.51 -21.72
N ARG A 139 -3.77 -1.13 -22.67
CA ARG A 139 -4.47 -2.02 -23.61
C ARG A 139 -3.61 -2.36 -24.82
#